data_AF-A0A1L3NCC3-F1
#
_entry.id   AF-A0A1L3NCC3-F1
#
_cell.length_a   1.000
_cell.length_b   1.000
_cell.length_c   1.000
_cell.angle_alpha   90.00
_cell.angle_beta   90.00
_cell.angle_gamma   90.00
#
_symmetry.space_group_name_H-M   'P 1'
#
loop_
_entity.id
_entity.type
_entity.pdbx_description
1 polymer ?
#
loop_
_entity_poly.entity_id
_entity_poly.type
_entity_poly.pdbx_seq_one_letter_code
_entity_poly.pdbx_strand_id
1 'polypeptide(L)'
;MAKENFYFVEGNTSVKNLIKTLATEITQNSGIYKWDLVYPDSINKIGSAGEESKINLITDNSKTDKVDTVFTVGSQNDKCIIKVTTTYGKEFYIKMDREEADLTKEEKKALVDFKNLHSYYIGDGRYGTRTDAQVLEVMAGVSSSWSKSGDYNVYVSAMTKSNTINNIRLQISDKLNADRTDLDISKNIQAEYNYRLAWYRKLQPEIKDFLPVQYWINVTKDSINLVLRGDPSADVHPYENYLTSYAYIGALKPVEDSAYTDDKYNFGITVSSDKEPNYAKPYGERTATGVTDVCMIANKIGMPYQPHYPAFYATNQFMDKCNVEGSRWNHKKHQFSDITLVHPVDMERGKMINVLAGDASAIYDMDKLVYKKDTEEEEYYKKFKLTAPFHFLNNSANRNYCIAIRCYKATE
;
A
#
# COMPACT_ATOMS: atom_id res chain seq x y z
N MET A 1 -13.35 -22.59 -21.92
CA MET A 1 -12.84 -21.23 -21.59
C MET A 1 -11.37 -21.16 -21.98
N ALA A 2 -10.89 -20.06 -22.54
CA ALA A 2 -9.47 -19.90 -22.85
C ALA A 2 -8.66 -19.98 -21.54
N LYS A 3 -7.58 -20.78 -21.54
CA LYS A 3 -6.66 -20.91 -20.40
C LYS A 3 -6.12 -19.52 -20.07
N GLU A 4 -6.55 -18.95 -18.94
CA GLU A 4 -6.06 -17.64 -18.49
C GLU A 4 -4.58 -17.79 -18.16
N ASN A 5 -3.80 -17.12 -18.99
CA ASN A 5 -2.36 -17.22 -19.09
C ASN A 5 -1.78 -16.09 -18.21
N PHE A 6 -0.84 -16.42 -17.31
CA PHE A 6 -0.33 -15.49 -16.29
C PHE A 6 1.17 -15.68 -16.05
N TYR A 7 1.79 -14.66 -15.45
CA TYR A 7 3.14 -14.72 -14.88
C TYR A 7 3.06 -14.82 -13.36
N PHE A 8 3.86 -15.69 -12.75
CA PHE A 8 3.98 -15.79 -11.30
C PHE A 8 5.44 -15.88 -10.88
N VAL A 9 5.82 -15.14 -9.84
CA VAL A 9 7.13 -15.25 -9.21
C VAL A 9 7.01 -15.01 -7.71
N GLU A 10 7.90 -15.66 -6.96
CA GLU A 10 8.09 -15.46 -5.54
C GLU A 10 9.57 -15.22 -5.24
N GLY A 11 9.85 -14.33 -4.30
CA GLY A 11 11.22 -13.94 -4.01
C GLY A 11 11.35 -13.11 -2.74
N ASN A 12 12.56 -12.62 -2.50
CA ASN A 12 12.86 -11.68 -1.44
C ASN A 12 13.68 -10.50 -2.01
N THR A 13 13.55 -9.35 -1.37
CA THR A 13 14.30 -8.14 -1.72
C THR A 13 14.49 -7.29 -0.47
N SER A 14 15.52 -6.45 -0.43
CA SER A 14 15.59 -5.42 0.61
C SER A 14 14.49 -4.39 0.40
N VAL A 15 14.05 -3.74 1.48
CA VAL A 15 13.12 -2.60 1.42
C VAL A 15 13.62 -1.52 0.46
N LYS A 16 14.93 -1.24 0.49
CA LYS A 16 15.57 -0.30 -0.42
C LYS A 16 15.29 -0.61 -1.89
N ASN A 17 15.30 -1.88 -2.28
CA ASN A 17 15.16 -2.28 -3.68
C ASN A 17 13.71 -2.65 -4.05
N LEU A 18 12.77 -2.60 -3.10
CA LEU A 18 11.42 -3.15 -3.29
C LEU A 18 10.71 -2.59 -4.53
N ILE A 19 10.62 -1.26 -4.68
CA ILE A 19 9.93 -0.65 -5.84
C ILE A 19 10.61 -1.04 -7.16
N LYS A 20 11.96 -1.06 -7.19
CA LYS A 20 12.72 -1.47 -8.37
C LYS A 20 12.45 -2.92 -8.73
N THR A 21 12.46 -3.82 -7.75
CA THR A 21 12.17 -5.24 -7.91
C THR A 21 10.76 -5.43 -8.46
N LEU A 22 9.74 -4.87 -7.82
CA LEU A 22 8.34 -4.97 -8.28
C LEU A 22 8.17 -4.43 -9.71
N ALA A 23 8.73 -3.26 -10.02
CA ALA A 23 8.69 -2.70 -11.36
C ALA A 23 9.42 -3.59 -12.39
N THR A 24 10.53 -4.23 -12.02
CA THR A 24 11.25 -5.16 -12.90
C THR A 24 10.41 -6.40 -13.19
N GLU A 25 9.79 -7.00 -12.17
CA GLU A 25 8.93 -8.17 -12.35
C GLU A 25 7.74 -7.87 -13.26
N ILE A 26 7.11 -6.70 -13.05
CA ILE A 26 5.91 -6.31 -13.80
C ILE A 26 6.22 -5.87 -15.23
N THR A 27 7.32 -5.14 -15.47
CA THR A 27 7.57 -4.46 -16.75
C THR A 27 8.57 -5.18 -17.66
N GLN A 28 9.39 -6.07 -17.11
CA GLN A 28 10.45 -6.77 -17.85
C GLN A 28 10.26 -8.28 -17.83
N ASN A 29 10.07 -8.90 -16.66
CA ASN A 29 10.11 -10.36 -16.53
C ASN A 29 8.78 -11.05 -16.86
N SER A 30 7.65 -10.36 -16.72
CA SER A 30 6.31 -10.87 -17.00
C SER A 30 6.01 -11.13 -18.50
N GLY A 31 6.99 -10.93 -19.39
CA GLY A 31 6.93 -11.36 -20.79
C GLY A 31 5.78 -10.71 -21.56
N ILE A 32 4.84 -11.54 -22.05
CA ILE A 32 3.67 -11.06 -22.82
C ILE A 32 2.59 -10.41 -21.95
N TYR A 33 2.68 -10.54 -20.62
CA TYR A 33 1.75 -9.94 -19.65
C TYR A 33 2.27 -8.62 -19.08
N LYS A 34 3.39 -8.12 -19.61
CA LYS A 34 4.05 -6.94 -19.08
C LYS A 34 3.20 -5.69 -19.20
N TRP A 35 3.37 -4.84 -18.20
CA TRP A 35 2.85 -3.48 -18.20
C TRP A 35 4.01 -2.55 -18.55
N ASP A 36 3.72 -1.38 -19.09
CA ASP A 36 4.75 -0.48 -19.59
C ASP A 36 5.22 0.47 -18.49
N LEU A 37 6.54 0.60 -18.29
CA LEU A 37 7.09 1.65 -17.44
C LEU A 37 6.90 3.01 -18.12
N VAL A 38 6.28 3.97 -17.43
CA VAL A 38 6.09 5.34 -17.91
C VAL A 38 7.02 6.33 -17.22
N TYR A 39 7.19 6.17 -15.90
CA TYR A 39 8.07 7.00 -15.11
C TYR A 39 8.80 6.14 -14.07
N PRO A 40 10.11 6.34 -13.83
CA PRO A 40 11.02 7.14 -14.65
C PRO A 40 11.20 6.55 -16.06
N ASP A 41 11.94 7.25 -16.92
CA ASP A 41 12.27 6.82 -18.30
C ASP A 41 13.10 5.52 -18.37
N SER A 42 13.64 5.03 -17.24
CA SER A 42 14.40 3.81 -17.16
C SER A 42 14.31 3.16 -15.78
N ILE A 43 14.18 1.83 -15.76
CA ILE A 43 14.16 1.02 -14.52
C ILE A 43 15.37 1.28 -13.61
N ASN A 44 16.51 1.69 -14.19
CA ASN A 44 17.74 1.93 -13.45
C ASN A 44 17.71 3.18 -12.58
N LYS A 45 16.80 4.12 -12.87
CA LYS A 45 16.59 5.32 -12.05
C LYS A 45 15.69 5.07 -10.83
N ILE A 46 15.04 3.92 -10.76
CA ILE A 46 14.25 3.52 -9.58
C ILE A 46 15.22 3.01 -8.51
N GLY A 47 15.07 3.49 -7.28
CA GLY A 47 15.92 3.15 -6.15
C GLY A 47 17.35 3.69 -6.24
N SER A 48 17.64 4.55 -7.23
CA SER A 48 18.90 5.28 -7.27
C SER A 48 18.96 6.31 -6.14
N ALA A 49 20.16 6.63 -5.68
CA ALA A 49 20.34 7.83 -4.86
C ALA A 49 19.79 9.02 -5.65
N GLY A 50 18.86 9.75 -5.05
CA GLY A 50 18.40 11.03 -5.57
C GLY A 50 19.41 12.12 -5.26
N GLU A 51 19.09 13.36 -5.65
CA GLU A 51 19.94 14.50 -5.32
C GLU A 51 19.98 14.71 -3.80
N GLU A 52 21.18 14.95 -3.27
CA GLU A 52 21.34 15.44 -1.90
C GLU A 52 20.70 16.83 -1.81
N SER A 53 19.73 16.97 -0.92
CA SER A 53 19.10 18.26 -0.66
C SER A 53 19.57 18.80 0.69
N LYS A 54 19.85 20.10 0.73
CA LYS A 54 20.17 20.81 1.97
C LYS A 54 18.88 21.39 2.53
N ILE A 55 18.49 20.93 3.71
CA ILE A 55 17.40 21.51 4.47
C ILE A 55 18.00 22.53 5.42
N ASN A 56 17.59 23.78 5.30
CA ASN A 56 17.85 24.81 6.30
C ASN A 56 16.63 24.94 7.20
N LEU A 57 16.81 24.73 8.50
CA LEU A 57 15.77 24.88 9.51
C LEU A 57 15.37 26.35 9.76
N ILE A 58 16.19 27.30 9.31
CA ILE A 58 15.92 28.74 9.38
C ILE A 58 15.37 29.23 8.04
N THR A 59 14.19 29.84 8.10
CA THR A 59 13.46 30.44 6.98
C THR A 59 13.38 31.96 7.04
N ASP A 60 13.57 32.56 8.22
CA ASP A 60 13.50 34.00 8.45
C ASP A 60 14.83 34.77 8.26
N ASN A 61 15.87 34.10 7.72
CA ASN A 61 17.23 34.61 7.54
C ASN A 61 18.00 34.97 8.83
N SER A 62 17.49 34.61 10.00
CA SER A 62 18.25 34.67 11.25
C SER A 62 19.47 33.73 11.20
N LYS A 63 20.42 33.93 12.13
CA LYS A 63 21.66 33.14 12.17
C LYS A 63 21.97 32.76 13.60
N THR A 64 22.52 31.57 13.76
CA THR A 64 23.09 31.07 15.01
C THR A 64 24.26 30.15 14.68
N ASP A 65 25.25 30.14 15.55
CA ASP A 65 26.40 29.24 15.56
C ASP A 65 26.32 28.23 16.72
N LYS A 66 25.25 28.27 17.52
CA LYS A 66 25.10 27.43 18.71
C LYS A 66 24.45 26.07 18.45
N VAL A 67 23.75 25.95 17.32
CA VAL A 67 23.08 24.72 16.88
C VAL A 67 23.29 24.57 15.38
N ASP A 68 23.33 23.32 14.94
CA ASP A 68 23.29 23.03 13.51
C ASP A 68 21.94 23.46 12.94
N THR A 69 21.95 24.05 11.74
CA THR A 69 20.72 24.55 11.11
C THR A 69 20.56 24.03 9.70
N VAL A 70 21.64 23.50 9.12
CA VAL A 70 21.68 22.98 7.76
C VAL A 70 22.00 21.50 7.81
N PHE A 71 21.09 20.70 7.28
CA PHE A 71 21.20 19.25 7.24
C PHE A 71 21.17 18.79 5.78
N THR A 72 22.10 17.91 5.43
CA THR A 72 22.06 17.21 4.15
C THR A 72 21.20 15.97 4.31
N VAL A 73 20.11 15.89 3.55
CA VAL A 73 19.29 14.67 3.47
C VAL A 73 19.45 14.03 2.10
N GLY A 74 19.77 12.74 2.12
CA GLY A 74 19.74 11.91 0.93
C GLY A 74 18.29 11.55 0.59
N SER A 75 17.90 11.76 -0.66
CA SER A 75 16.65 11.21 -1.19
C SER A 75 16.91 9.89 -1.89
N GLN A 76 15.90 9.03 -1.97
CA GLN A 76 15.94 7.86 -2.83
C GLN A 76 14.77 7.94 -3.80
N ASN A 77 15.05 7.73 -5.09
CA ASN A 77 14.06 7.79 -6.15
C ASN A 77 13.20 6.52 -6.17
N ASP A 78 12.31 6.35 -5.19
CA ASP A 78 11.43 5.19 -5.04
C ASP A 78 10.01 5.45 -5.52
N LYS A 79 9.91 6.07 -6.69
CA LYS A 79 8.65 6.32 -7.38
C LYS A 79 8.70 5.68 -8.75
N CYS A 80 7.65 4.96 -9.11
CA CYS A 80 7.42 4.56 -10.49
C CYS A 80 5.95 4.64 -10.87
N ILE A 81 5.71 4.84 -12.16
CA ILE A 81 4.39 4.83 -12.77
C ILE A 81 4.43 3.82 -13.90
N ILE A 82 3.51 2.87 -13.84
CA ILE A 82 3.33 1.84 -14.87
C ILE A 82 1.97 2.03 -15.54
N LYS A 83 1.90 1.69 -16.83
CA LYS A 83 0.71 1.75 -17.66
C LYS A 83 0.31 0.37 -18.12
N VAL A 84 -0.99 0.10 -18.14
CA VAL A 84 -1.55 -1.09 -18.77
C VAL A 84 -2.58 -0.70 -19.81
N THR A 85 -2.58 -1.41 -20.93
CA THR A 85 -3.73 -1.46 -21.84
C THR A 85 -4.41 -2.81 -21.66
N THR A 86 -5.57 -2.81 -20.99
CA THR A 86 -6.30 -4.03 -20.66
C THR A 86 -6.82 -4.73 -21.91
N THR A 87 -7.25 -5.98 -21.78
CA THR A 87 -7.93 -6.74 -22.85
C THR A 87 -9.22 -6.07 -23.31
N TYR A 88 -9.79 -5.19 -22.48
CA TYR A 88 -10.94 -4.33 -22.80
C TYR A 88 -10.58 -3.07 -23.61
N GLY A 89 -9.29 -2.88 -23.94
CA GLY A 89 -8.81 -1.74 -24.75
C GLY A 89 -8.79 -0.41 -24.02
N LYS A 90 -8.78 -0.41 -22.68
CA LYS A 90 -8.66 0.79 -21.85
C LYS A 90 -7.29 0.91 -21.24
N GLU A 91 -6.82 2.14 -21.11
CA GLU A 91 -5.54 2.46 -20.50
C GLU A 91 -5.72 2.93 -19.06
N PHE A 92 -4.89 2.38 -18.17
CA PHE A 92 -4.84 2.77 -16.77
C PHE A 92 -3.40 2.88 -16.30
N TYR A 93 -3.20 3.68 -15.25
CA TYR A 93 -1.92 3.97 -14.65
C TYR A 93 -1.94 3.57 -13.18
N ILE A 94 -0.84 2.96 -12.74
CA ILE A 94 -0.56 2.73 -11.32
C ILE A 94 0.68 3.52 -10.96
N LYS A 95 0.59 4.32 -9.91
CA LYS A 95 1.73 4.93 -9.24
C LYS A 95 2.08 4.11 -8.01
N MET A 96 3.34 3.72 -7.89
CA MET A 96 3.92 3.11 -6.69
C MET A 96 4.98 4.06 -6.14
N ASP A 97 4.87 4.42 -4.87
CA ASP A 97 5.73 5.43 -4.24
C ASP A 97 6.09 5.02 -2.81
N ARG A 98 7.35 5.24 -2.43
CA ARG A 98 7.82 5.09 -1.04
C ARG A 98 8.11 6.47 -0.46
N GLU A 99 7.06 7.11 0.01
CA GLU A 99 7.09 8.45 0.60
C GLU A 99 7.87 8.49 1.93
N GLU A 100 8.09 9.70 2.45
CA GLU A 100 8.68 9.93 3.77
C GLU A 100 7.91 9.19 4.88
N ALA A 101 8.64 8.73 5.90
CA ALA A 101 8.04 8.02 7.01
C ALA A 101 7.05 8.91 7.80
N ASP A 102 5.99 8.31 8.33
CA ASP A 102 5.04 9.07 9.15
C ASP A 102 5.73 9.66 10.38
N LEU A 103 5.38 10.91 10.69
CA LEU A 103 5.85 11.56 11.92
C LEU A 103 5.27 10.88 13.16
N THR A 104 6.13 10.68 14.17
CA THR A 104 5.69 10.23 15.50
C THR A 104 4.87 11.30 16.22
N LYS A 105 4.24 10.96 17.35
CA LYS A 105 3.49 11.94 18.14
C LYS A 105 4.40 13.04 18.68
N GLU A 106 5.61 12.66 19.06
CA GLU A 106 6.66 13.54 19.57
C GLU A 106 7.16 14.48 18.47
N GLU A 107 7.38 13.97 17.26
CA GLU A 107 7.78 14.77 16.09
C GLU A 107 6.70 15.79 15.71
N LYS A 108 5.42 15.36 15.64
CA LYS A 108 4.29 16.28 15.41
C LYS A 108 4.21 17.37 16.49
N LYS A 109 4.42 16.99 17.75
CA LYS A 109 4.46 17.94 18.86
C LYS A 109 5.61 18.92 18.71
N ALA A 110 6.81 18.46 18.35
CA ALA A 110 7.97 19.33 18.16
C ALA A 110 7.75 20.37 17.06
N LEU A 111 7.06 20.02 15.97
CA LEU A 111 6.65 21.00 14.94
C LEU A 111 5.70 22.07 15.47
N VAL A 112 4.74 21.67 16.33
CA VAL A 112 3.81 22.59 16.99
C VAL A 112 4.54 23.46 18.00
N ASP A 113 5.43 22.89 18.80
CA ASP A 113 6.24 23.59 19.81
C ASP A 113 7.13 24.63 19.11
N PHE A 114 7.81 24.28 18.03
CA PHE A 114 8.58 25.23 17.21
C PHE A 114 7.74 26.43 16.79
N LYS A 115 6.54 26.20 16.23
CA LYS A 115 5.63 27.28 15.85
C LYS A 115 5.20 28.15 17.04
N ASN A 116 4.89 27.54 18.18
CA ASN A 116 4.41 28.26 19.36
C ASN A 116 5.51 29.08 20.05
N LEU A 117 6.75 28.60 20.03
CA LEU A 117 7.88 29.24 20.70
C LEU A 117 8.35 30.55 20.03
N HIS A 118 7.83 30.86 18.83
CA HIS A 118 8.03 32.14 18.17
C HIS A 118 7.43 33.31 18.93
N SER A 119 6.45 33.07 19.81
CA SER A 119 5.82 34.12 20.63
C SER A 119 6.04 33.84 22.11
N TYR A 120 6.27 34.88 22.91
CA TYR A 120 6.34 34.77 24.37
C TYR A 120 5.78 35.97 25.09
N TYR A 121 5.23 35.73 26.27
CA TYR A 121 4.67 36.78 27.11
C TYR A 121 5.78 37.63 27.74
N ILE A 122 5.63 38.95 27.68
CA ILE A 122 6.59 39.92 28.25
C ILE A 122 6.01 40.77 29.39
N GLY A 123 4.77 40.50 29.81
CA GLY A 123 4.05 41.32 30.82
C GLY A 123 2.97 42.20 30.21
N ASP A 124 2.03 42.67 31.05
CA ASP A 124 0.97 43.63 30.70
C ASP A 124 0.16 43.31 29.43
N GLY A 125 -0.15 42.03 29.20
CA GLY A 125 -0.89 41.59 28.00
C GLY A 125 -0.09 41.64 26.69
N ARG A 126 1.22 41.93 26.74
CA ARG A 126 2.08 42.06 25.56
C ARG A 126 2.87 40.78 25.29
N TYR A 127 3.14 40.56 24.01
CA TYR A 127 3.94 39.42 23.53
C TYR A 127 5.15 39.93 22.74
N GLY A 128 6.30 39.32 23.00
CA GLY A 128 7.50 39.45 22.18
C GLY A 128 7.58 38.32 21.14
N THR A 129 8.44 38.51 20.14
CA THR A 129 8.68 37.54 19.07
C THR A 129 10.11 37.01 19.12
N ARG A 130 10.29 35.75 18.76
CA ARG A 130 11.59 35.11 18.51
C ARG A 130 11.77 34.83 17.02
N THR A 131 13.01 34.85 16.58
CA THR A 131 13.43 34.36 15.27
C THR A 131 13.58 32.83 15.28
N ASP A 132 13.62 32.20 14.10
CA ASP A 132 13.84 30.76 13.96
C ASP A 132 15.10 30.32 14.73
N ALA A 133 16.22 31.04 14.55
CA ALA A 133 17.47 30.78 15.26
C ALA A 133 17.30 30.75 16.78
N GLN A 134 16.60 31.75 17.34
CA GLN A 134 16.36 31.84 18.78
C GLN A 134 15.44 30.72 19.27
N VAL A 135 14.45 30.31 18.48
CA VAL A 135 13.58 29.17 18.81
C VAL A 135 14.38 27.87 18.83
N LEU A 136 15.23 27.63 17.84
CA LEU A 136 16.08 26.44 17.80
C LEU A 136 17.05 26.39 19.00
N GLU A 137 17.65 27.52 19.38
CA GLU A 137 18.49 27.61 20.59
C GLU A 137 17.72 27.30 21.88
N VAL A 138 16.45 27.75 21.97
CA VAL A 138 15.55 27.44 23.09
C VAL A 138 15.23 25.95 23.13
N MET A 139 14.92 25.34 21.99
CA MET A 139 14.61 23.90 21.91
C MET A 139 15.82 23.03 22.22
N ALA A 140 17.03 23.49 21.88
CA ALA A 140 18.28 22.82 22.22
C ALA A 140 18.72 23.06 23.68
N GLY A 141 18.21 24.12 24.33
CA GLY A 141 18.58 24.49 25.69
C GLY A 141 19.94 25.20 25.79
N VAL A 142 20.38 25.83 24.70
CA VAL A 142 21.66 26.57 24.60
C VAL A 142 21.46 28.08 24.57
N SER A 143 20.22 28.54 24.68
CA SER A 143 19.88 29.95 24.80
C SER A 143 20.41 30.52 26.13
N SER A 144 21.02 31.71 26.06
CA SER A 144 21.45 32.47 27.24
C SER A 144 20.32 33.27 27.90
N SER A 145 19.17 33.41 27.22
CA SER A 145 18.10 34.33 27.60
C SER A 145 16.81 33.61 28.00
N TRP A 146 16.69 32.32 27.69
CA TRP A 146 15.45 31.55 27.88
C TRP A 146 15.77 30.11 28.25
N SER A 147 14.99 29.56 29.19
CA SER A 147 15.07 28.16 29.58
C SER A 147 14.67 27.23 28.44
N LYS A 148 15.22 26.01 28.44
CA LYS A 148 14.88 24.97 27.47
C LYS A 148 13.37 24.72 27.41
N SER A 149 12.81 24.71 26.21
CA SER A 149 11.42 24.32 25.95
C SER A 149 11.31 23.67 24.58
N GLY A 150 10.63 22.53 24.49
CA GLY A 150 10.63 21.68 23.30
C GLY A 150 11.85 20.76 23.22
N ASP A 151 11.99 20.06 22.09
CA ASP A 151 13.09 19.13 21.83
C ASP A 151 13.63 19.35 20.41
N TYR A 152 14.83 19.93 20.35
CA TYR A 152 15.52 20.22 19.09
C TYR A 152 15.82 18.96 18.27
N ASN A 153 16.27 17.86 18.90
CA ASN A 153 16.63 16.65 18.16
C ASN A 153 15.39 16.00 17.54
N VAL A 154 14.27 16.02 18.26
CA VAL A 154 12.99 15.53 17.74
C VAL A 154 12.47 16.44 16.61
N TYR A 155 12.66 17.75 16.70
CA TYR A 155 12.34 18.68 15.62
C TYR A 155 13.18 18.44 14.37
N VAL A 156 14.51 18.30 14.52
CA VAL A 156 15.42 17.94 13.42
C VAL A 156 14.97 16.63 12.77
N SER A 157 14.71 15.59 13.56
CA SER A 157 14.22 14.30 13.06
C SER A 157 12.92 14.41 12.25
N ALA A 158 12.00 15.28 12.67
CA ALA A 158 10.76 15.54 11.94
C ALA A 158 11.00 16.23 10.59
N MET A 159 11.98 17.15 10.54
CA MET A 159 12.31 17.94 9.35
C MET A 159 13.21 17.19 8.35
N THR A 160 13.98 16.20 8.82
CA THR A 160 14.95 15.45 8.00
C THR A 160 14.53 13.99 7.81
N LYS A 161 13.23 13.72 7.74
CA LYS A 161 12.70 12.37 7.74
C LYS A 161 13.08 11.63 6.44
N SER A 162 13.55 10.40 6.56
CA SER A 162 13.82 9.55 5.40
C SER A 162 12.56 8.85 4.90
N ASN A 163 12.65 8.26 3.70
CA ASN A 163 11.61 7.38 3.16
C ASN A 163 11.22 6.28 4.14
N THR A 164 9.95 5.89 4.08
CA THR A 164 9.39 4.85 4.94
C THR A 164 10.07 3.50 4.71
N ILE A 165 10.14 2.68 5.76
CA ILE A 165 10.73 1.34 5.72
C ILE A 165 9.73 0.22 5.99
N ASN A 166 8.45 0.54 6.15
CA ASN A 166 7.41 -0.44 6.50
C ASN A 166 6.21 -0.48 5.55
N ASN A 167 6.11 0.43 4.59
CA ASN A 167 5.00 0.49 3.65
C ASN A 167 5.39 1.11 2.31
N ILE A 168 4.50 0.96 1.32
CA ILE A 168 4.50 1.73 0.08
C ILE A 168 3.09 2.30 -0.13
N ARG A 169 3.00 3.37 -0.92
CA ARG A 169 1.75 3.95 -1.38
C ARG A 169 1.49 3.53 -2.81
N LEU A 170 0.29 3.05 -3.04
CA LEU A 170 -0.23 2.73 -4.36
C LEU A 170 -1.35 3.72 -4.70
N GLN A 171 -1.47 4.09 -5.97
CA GLN A 171 -2.55 4.94 -6.49
C GLN A 171 -2.88 4.55 -7.93
N ILE A 172 -4.14 4.75 -8.34
CA ILE A 172 -4.59 4.44 -9.70
C ILE A 172 -5.25 5.65 -10.36
N SER A 173 -5.10 5.76 -11.68
CA SER A 173 -5.80 6.76 -12.49
C SER A 173 -5.97 6.27 -13.92
N ASP A 174 -6.91 6.85 -14.65
CA ASP A 174 -7.07 6.70 -16.09
C ASP A 174 -6.22 7.72 -16.88
N LYS A 175 -5.54 8.65 -16.18
CA LYS A 175 -4.78 9.75 -16.78
C LYS A 175 -3.48 10.08 -16.05
N LEU A 176 -2.57 10.71 -16.79
CA LEU A 176 -1.35 11.33 -16.27
C LEU A 176 -1.42 12.84 -16.38
N ASN A 177 -0.63 13.52 -15.54
CA ASN A 177 -0.40 14.95 -15.71
C ASN A 177 0.28 15.25 -17.05
N ALA A 178 0.29 16.53 -17.45
CA ALA A 178 0.86 16.96 -18.73
C ALA A 178 2.33 16.53 -18.90
N ASP A 179 3.11 16.55 -17.82
CA ASP A 179 4.54 16.19 -17.82
C ASP A 179 4.79 14.67 -17.79
N ARG A 180 3.74 13.86 -17.60
CA ARG A 180 3.80 12.39 -17.45
C ARG A 180 4.70 11.91 -16.30
N THR A 181 4.88 12.75 -15.30
CA THR A 181 5.68 12.48 -14.10
C THR A 181 4.82 12.15 -12.88
N ASP A 182 3.50 12.33 -12.97
CA ASP A 182 2.52 12.01 -11.93
C ASP A 182 1.16 11.66 -12.52
N LEU A 183 0.25 11.17 -11.67
CA LEU A 183 -1.15 10.98 -12.03
C LEU A 183 -1.86 12.34 -12.21
N ASP A 184 -2.92 12.37 -13.03
CA ASP A 184 -3.78 13.57 -13.19
C ASP A 184 -4.74 13.75 -12.01
N ILE A 185 -4.17 13.81 -10.80
CA ILE A 185 -4.89 13.98 -9.53
C ILE A 185 -4.16 15.07 -8.76
N SER A 186 -4.88 16.02 -8.17
CA SER A 186 -4.25 17.10 -7.42
C SER A 186 -3.50 16.59 -6.19
N LYS A 187 -2.34 17.19 -5.86
CA LYS A 187 -1.47 16.70 -4.78
C LYS A 187 -2.14 16.62 -3.41
N ASN A 188 -3.04 17.56 -3.11
CA ASN A 188 -3.83 17.53 -1.87
C ASN A 188 -4.75 16.31 -1.81
N ILE A 189 -5.37 15.94 -2.93
CA ILE A 189 -6.18 14.72 -3.00
C ILE A 189 -5.26 13.51 -2.89
N GLN A 190 -4.14 13.46 -3.61
CA GLN A 190 -3.18 12.35 -3.51
C GLN A 190 -2.68 12.09 -2.08
N ALA A 191 -2.47 13.14 -1.29
CA ALA A 191 -2.03 13.04 0.10
C ALA A 191 -3.09 12.39 1.02
N GLU A 192 -4.37 12.58 0.72
CA GLU A 192 -5.48 11.96 1.47
C GLU A 192 -5.90 10.61 0.89
N TYR A 193 -5.76 10.47 -0.43
CA TYR A 193 -6.21 9.37 -1.26
C TYR A 193 -5.00 8.59 -1.78
N ASN A 194 -4.47 7.75 -0.90
CA ASN A 194 -3.39 6.83 -1.21
C ASN A 194 -3.62 5.50 -0.50
N TYR A 195 -3.23 4.43 -1.17
CA TYR A 195 -3.45 3.08 -0.69
C TYR A 195 -2.17 2.56 -0.06
N ARG A 196 -2.15 2.56 1.27
CA ARG A 196 -1.01 2.10 2.06
C ARG A 196 -0.93 0.58 2.08
N LEU A 197 0.06 0.02 1.39
CA LEU A 197 0.41 -1.38 1.49
C LEU A 197 1.57 -1.55 2.46
N ALA A 198 1.31 -2.10 3.65
CA ALA A 198 2.30 -2.18 4.72
C ALA A 198 2.75 -3.61 5.00
N TRP A 199 4.01 -3.84 5.37
CA TRP A 199 4.53 -5.17 5.74
C TRP A 199 5.11 -5.20 7.17
N TYR A 200 5.14 -4.06 7.87
CA TYR A 200 5.34 -3.99 9.33
C TYR A 200 4.44 -2.93 9.97
N ARG A 201 4.07 -3.12 11.25
CA ARG A 201 3.32 -2.12 12.04
C ARG A 201 4.21 -0.99 12.56
N LYS A 202 5.32 -1.34 13.19
CA LYS A 202 6.26 -0.43 13.83
C LYS A 202 7.66 -1.02 13.83
N LEU A 203 8.60 -0.40 13.14
CA LEU A 203 10.01 -0.80 13.17
C LEU A 203 10.76 -0.01 14.24
N GLN A 204 11.73 -0.67 14.87
CA GLN A 204 12.64 -0.03 15.82
C GLN A 204 13.61 0.90 15.08
N PRO A 205 14.07 2.02 15.68
CA PRO A 205 14.92 3.01 15.00
C PRO A 205 16.25 2.46 14.45
N GLU A 206 16.74 1.38 15.04
CA GLU A 206 17.99 0.70 14.67
C GLU A 206 17.84 -0.06 13.35
N ILE A 207 16.62 -0.47 13.00
CA ILE A 207 16.32 -1.20 11.78
C ILE A 207 16.31 -0.22 10.60
N LYS A 208 17.08 -0.56 9.55
CA LYS A 208 17.22 0.26 8.34
C LYS A 208 16.62 -0.44 7.11
N ASP A 209 16.86 0.13 5.95
CA ASP A 209 16.32 -0.27 4.65
C ASP A 209 16.90 -1.57 4.06
N PHE A 210 17.89 -2.17 4.72
CA PHE A 210 18.45 -3.48 4.35
C PHE A 210 17.51 -4.66 4.67
N LEU A 211 16.50 -4.42 5.52
CA LEU A 211 15.59 -5.47 5.98
C LEU A 211 14.89 -6.15 4.80
N PRO A 212 14.81 -7.49 4.76
CA PRO A 212 14.20 -8.16 3.64
C PRO A 212 12.67 -8.15 3.72
N VAL A 213 12.05 -8.09 2.55
CA VAL A 213 10.62 -8.21 2.31
C VAL A 213 10.44 -9.35 1.34
N GLN A 214 9.60 -10.32 1.71
CA GLN A 214 9.20 -11.40 0.83
C GLN A 214 8.04 -10.92 -0.03
N TYR A 215 8.05 -11.29 -1.31
CA TYR A 215 6.99 -10.95 -2.24
C TYR A 215 6.52 -12.17 -3.03
N TRP A 216 5.22 -12.18 -3.33
CA TRP A 216 4.59 -13.07 -4.30
C TRP A 216 3.77 -12.21 -5.24
N ILE A 217 3.99 -12.35 -6.54
CA ILE A 217 3.27 -11.57 -7.53
C ILE A 217 2.71 -12.49 -8.61
N ASN A 218 1.43 -12.31 -8.92
CA ASN A 218 0.77 -12.87 -10.09
C ASN A 218 0.40 -11.70 -11.01
N VAL A 219 0.85 -11.74 -12.26
CA VAL A 219 0.60 -10.69 -13.26
C VAL A 219 -0.11 -11.30 -14.46
N THR A 220 -1.17 -10.63 -14.90
CA THR A 220 -1.85 -10.88 -16.17
C THR A 220 -1.85 -9.58 -16.99
N LYS A 221 -2.39 -9.64 -18.21
CA LYS A 221 -2.61 -8.42 -19.00
C LYS A 221 -3.63 -7.46 -18.35
N ASP A 222 -4.46 -7.97 -17.44
CA ASP A 222 -5.58 -7.23 -16.86
C ASP A 222 -5.42 -6.94 -15.38
N SER A 223 -4.62 -7.71 -14.65
CA SER A 223 -4.54 -7.66 -13.19
C SER A 223 -3.17 -8.01 -12.62
N ILE A 224 -2.93 -7.50 -11.42
CA ILE A 224 -1.80 -7.81 -10.55
C ILE A 224 -2.37 -8.23 -9.19
N ASN A 225 -1.98 -9.39 -8.72
CA ASN A 225 -2.15 -9.81 -7.33
C ASN A 225 -0.77 -9.79 -6.67
N LEU A 226 -0.61 -9.01 -5.61
CA LEU A 226 0.65 -8.84 -4.89
C LEU A 226 0.45 -9.20 -3.42
N VAL A 227 1.30 -10.08 -2.90
CA VAL A 227 1.43 -10.30 -1.46
C VAL A 227 2.81 -9.85 -1.03
N LEU A 228 2.87 -9.00 -0.01
CA LEU A 228 4.11 -8.60 0.67
C LEU A 228 4.11 -9.13 2.09
N ARG A 229 5.26 -9.60 2.55
CA ARG A 229 5.47 -10.06 3.92
C ARG A 229 6.78 -9.55 4.48
N GLY A 230 6.71 -8.95 5.66
CA GLY A 230 7.90 -8.59 6.42
C GLY A 230 8.65 -9.83 6.91
N ASP A 231 9.97 -9.79 6.94
CA ASP A 231 10.79 -10.78 7.63
C ASP A 231 10.41 -10.89 9.12
N PRO A 232 10.00 -12.09 9.60
CA PRO A 232 9.68 -12.32 11.01
C PRO A 232 10.90 -12.18 11.94
N SER A 233 12.14 -12.25 11.44
CA SER A 233 13.35 -12.18 12.29
C SER A 233 13.54 -10.82 12.97
N ALA A 234 12.98 -9.76 12.38
CA ALA A 234 12.99 -8.42 12.94
C ALA A 234 11.86 -8.17 13.94
N ASP A 235 11.00 -9.17 14.16
CA ASP A 235 9.91 -9.08 15.11
C ASP A 235 10.35 -9.53 16.50
N VAL A 236 9.84 -8.86 17.53
CA VAL A 236 10.12 -9.13 18.93
C VAL A 236 8.80 -9.47 19.61
N HIS A 237 8.83 -10.42 20.55
CA HIS A 237 7.65 -10.84 21.31
C HIS A 237 6.82 -9.61 21.77
N PRO A 238 5.51 -9.53 21.46
CA PRO A 238 4.58 -10.63 21.13
C PRO A 238 4.49 -11.08 19.67
N TYR A 239 5.40 -10.67 18.78
CA TYR A 239 5.41 -11.08 17.36
C TYR A 239 4.17 -10.62 16.56
N GLU A 240 3.74 -9.38 16.81
CA GLU A 240 2.62 -8.76 16.13
C GLU A 240 3.06 -7.71 15.09
N ASN A 241 4.36 -7.57 14.85
CA ASN A 241 4.90 -6.51 14.05
C ASN A 241 4.93 -6.85 12.56
N TYR A 242 5.40 -8.04 12.19
CA TYR A 242 5.46 -8.43 10.78
C TYR A 242 4.06 -8.69 10.23
N LEU A 243 3.79 -8.15 9.04
CA LEU A 243 2.49 -8.25 8.39
C LEU A 243 2.61 -9.06 7.11
N THR A 244 1.59 -9.89 6.84
CA THR A 244 1.27 -10.39 5.52
C THR A 244 0.15 -9.53 4.98
N SER A 245 0.44 -8.84 3.89
CA SER A 245 -0.44 -7.87 3.27
C SER A 245 -0.64 -8.18 1.81
N TYR A 246 -1.82 -7.85 1.32
CA TYR A 246 -2.23 -8.12 -0.03
C TYR A 246 -2.66 -6.85 -0.75
N ALA A 247 -2.35 -6.79 -2.05
CA ALA A 247 -2.91 -5.82 -2.96
C ALA A 247 -3.46 -6.52 -4.22
N TYR A 248 -4.64 -6.09 -4.65
CA TYR A 248 -5.18 -6.36 -5.98
C TYR A 248 -5.16 -5.06 -6.76
N ILE A 249 -4.71 -5.11 -8.02
CA ILE A 249 -4.79 -3.96 -8.92
C ILE A 249 -5.12 -4.47 -10.31
N GLY A 250 -6.25 -4.08 -10.88
CA GLY A 250 -6.61 -4.62 -12.19
C GLY A 250 -8.04 -4.41 -12.62
N ALA A 251 -8.29 -4.79 -13.87
CA ALA A 251 -9.61 -4.96 -14.42
C ALA A 251 -10.33 -6.16 -13.79
N LEU A 252 -11.67 -6.14 -13.82
CA LEU A 252 -12.50 -7.25 -13.36
C LEU A 252 -12.94 -8.14 -14.52
N LYS A 253 -13.00 -9.44 -14.26
CA LYS A 253 -13.64 -10.41 -15.16
C LYS A 253 -15.16 -10.20 -15.15
N PRO A 254 -15.83 -10.14 -16.31
CA PRO A 254 -17.28 -10.02 -16.37
C PRO A 254 -18.00 -11.18 -15.69
N VAL A 255 -19.21 -10.92 -15.19
CA VAL A 255 -20.10 -11.98 -14.71
C VAL A 255 -20.75 -12.65 -15.93
N GLU A 256 -20.88 -13.98 -15.91
CA GLU A 256 -21.24 -14.82 -17.07
C GLU A 256 -22.64 -14.58 -17.67
N ASP A 257 -23.41 -13.62 -17.16
CA ASP A 257 -24.79 -13.35 -17.61
C ASP A 257 -25.17 -11.85 -17.64
N SER A 258 -24.18 -10.93 -17.58
CA SER A 258 -24.51 -9.50 -17.61
C SER A 258 -24.79 -9.01 -19.03
N ALA A 259 -26.02 -8.57 -19.31
CA ALA A 259 -26.43 -7.95 -20.58
C ALA A 259 -25.63 -6.69 -20.99
N TYR A 260 -24.80 -6.16 -20.08
CA TYR A 260 -23.86 -5.07 -20.34
C TYR A 260 -22.57 -5.32 -19.56
N THR A 261 -21.46 -5.53 -20.28
CA THR A 261 -20.12 -5.51 -19.71
C THR A 261 -19.72 -4.04 -19.53
N ASP A 262 -19.53 -3.58 -18.29
CA ASP A 262 -18.92 -2.26 -18.09
C ASP A 262 -17.40 -2.42 -18.23
N ASP A 263 -16.96 -2.21 -19.46
CA ASP A 263 -15.59 -2.29 -19.95
C ASP A 263 -14.83 -0.95 -19.84
N LYS A 264 -15.50 0.10 -19.36
CA LYS A 264 -14.93 1.46 -19.33
C LYS A 264 -14.28 1.76 -17.98
N TYR A 265 -14.92 1.36 -16.89
CA TYR A 265 -14.50 1.70 -15.54
C TYR A 265 -14.21 0.45 -14.68
N ASN A 266 -13.88 -0.69 -15.30
CA ASN A 266 -13.68 -1.96 -14.59
C ASN A 266 -12.32 -2.12 -13.92
N PHE A 267 -11.51 -1.08 -13.85
CA PHE A 267 -10.21 -1.12 -13.20
C PHE A 267 -10.30 -0.62 -11.76
N GLY A 268 -9.70 -1.36 -10.83
CA GLY A 268 -9.73 -1.01 -9.42
C GLY A 268 -8.52 -1.50 -8.63
N ILE A 269 -8.51 -1.13 -7.36
CA ILE A 269 -7.42 -1.41 -6.42
C ILE A 269 -7.95 -1.68 -5.01
N THR A 270 -7.30 -2.59 -4.32
CA THR A 270 -7.38 -2.71 -2.87
C THR A 270 -6.02 -3.08 -2.29
N VAL A 271 -5.74 -2.66 -1.07
CA VAL A 271 -4.49 -2.95 -0.35
C VAL A 271 -4.77 -3.33 1.11
N SER A 272 -3.78 -3.93 1.77
CA SER A 272 -3.82 -4.20 3.20
C SER A 272 -2.86 -3.28 3.95
N SER A 273 -3.32 -2.71 5.06
CA SER A 273 -2.66 -1.63 5.79
C SER A 273 -2.48 -1.96 7.27
N ASP A 274 -1.39 -1.45 7.87
CA ASP A 274 -1.12 -1.40 9.31
C ASP A 274 -1.98 -0.36 10.04
N LYS A 275 -2.51 0.62 9.31
CA LYS A 275 -3.27 1.76 9.85
C LYS A 275 -4.68 1.82 9.28
N GLU A 276 -5.59 2.35 10.09
CA GLU A 276 -6.96 2.62 9.69
C GLU A 276 -6.97 3.57 8.48
N PRO A 277 -7.80 3.31 7.46
CA PRO A 277 -7.90 4.19 6.32
C PRO A 277 -8.40 5.58 6.71
N ASN A 278 -7.98 6.58 5.95
CA ASN A 278 -8.53 7.92 6.05
C ASN A 278 -9.87 7.98 5.29
N TYR A 279 -10.96 8.30 5.99
CA TYR A 279 -12.29 8.46 5.37
C TYR A 279 -12.46 9.87 4.79
N ALA A 280 -11.56 10.24 3.89
CA ALA A 280 -11.62 11.49 3.14
C ALA A 280 -12.74 11.44 2.10
N LYS A 281 -13.28 12.62 1.73
CA LYS A 281 -14.40 12.75 0.78
C LYS A 281 -14.06 13.56 -0.48
N PRO A 282 -12.88 13.39 -1.12
CA PRO A 282 -12.49 14.21 -2.26
C PRO A 282 -13.40 14.02 -3.49
N TYR A 283 -14.08 12.87 -3.60
CA TYR A 283 -14.97 12.52 -4.69
C TYR A 283 -16.43 12.31 -4.22
N GLY A 284 -16.79 12.92 -3.09
CA GLY A 284 -18.12 12.84 -2.48
C GLY A 284 -18.19 11.92 -1.26
N GLU A 285 -19.39 11.80 -0.69
CA GLU A 285 -19.60 11.11 0.60
C GLU A 285 -19.25 9.63 0.60
N ARG A 286 -19.29 9.00 -0.57
CA ARG A 286 -18.95 7.59 -0.80
C ARG A 286 -17.62 7.47 -1.54
N THR A 287 -16.62 8.28 -1.18
CA THR A 287 -15.27 8.04 -1.69
C THR A 287 -14.72 6.76 -1.06
N ALA A 288 -14.17 5.88 -1.88
CA ALA A 288 -13.56 4.63 -1.44
C ALA A 288 -12.27 4.86 -0.65
N THR A 289 -11.96 3.95 0.25
CA THR A 289 -10.68 3.95 0.97
C THR A 289 -9.60 3.16 0.24
N GLY A 290 -9.99 2.18 -0.57
CA GLY A 290 -9.11 1.17 -1.19
C GLY A 290 -8.33 0.32 -0.18
N VAL A 291 -8.70 0.35 1.10
CA VAL A 291 -8.12 -0.50 2.15
C VAL A 291 -9.16 -1.46 2.70
N THR A 292 -10.29 -0.95 3.21
CA THR A 292 -11.39 -1.76 3.73
C THR A 292 -12.47 -2.04 2.68
N ASP A 293 -12.24 -1.56 1.46
CA ASP A 293 -13.07 -1.73 0.28
C ASP A 293 -12.15 -1.89 -0.96
N VAL A 294 -12.75 -2.17 -2.11
CA VAL A 294 -12.10 -2.10 -3.41
C VAL A 294 -12.50 -0.79 -4.08
N CYS A 295 -11.52 0.06 -4.35
CA CYS A 295 -11.76 1.30 -5.07
C CYS A 295 -11.69 1.06 -6.57
N MET A 296 -12.77 1.40 -7.29
CA MET A 296 -12.82 1.34 -8.74
C MET A 296 -12.63 2.74 -9.33
N ILE A 297 -12.02 2.88 -10.51
CA ILE A 297 -11.84 4.17 -11.20
C ILE A 297 -13.15 4.96 -11.27
N ALA A 298 -14.25 4.29 -11.59
CA ALA A 298 -15.60 4.80 -11.42
C ALA A 298 -16.61 3.65 -11.29
N ASN A 299 -17.83 3.98 -10.88
CA ASN A 299 -18.97 3.06 -10.94
C ASN A 299 -19.61 3.04 -12.35
N LYS A 300 -20.64 2.23 -12.61
CA LYS A 300 -21.27 2.09 -13.94
C LYS A 300 -21.83 3.40 -14.48
N ILE A 301 -22.29 4.30 -13.59
CA ILE A 301 -22.81 5.61 -13.96
C ILE A 301 -21.72 6.68 -14.12
N GLY A 302 -20.46 6.35 -13.87
CA GLY A 302 -19.30 7.24 -14.04
C GLY A 302 -18.95 8.11 -12.84
N MET A 303 -19.51 7.87 -11.65
CA MET A 303 -19.04 8.52 -10.43
C MET A 303 -17.66 7.96 -10.06
N PRO A 304 -16.65 8.81 -9.88
CA PRO A 304 -15.27 8.36 -9.71
C PRO A 304 -15.05 7.76 -8.32
N TYR A 305 -14.15 6.77 -8.25
CA TYR A 305 -13.51 6.33 -7.01
C TYR A 305 -14.47 5.88 -5.90
N GLN A 306 -15.52 5.14 -6.28
CA GLN A 306 -16.55 4.62 -5.35
C GLN A 306 -16.19 3.25 -4.76
N PRO A 307 -16.59 2.95 -3.51
CA PRO A 307 -16.25 1.71 -2.82
C PRO A 307 -17.07 0.54 -3.34
N HIS A 308 -16.40 -0.59 -3.56
CA HIS A 308 -17.00 -1.86 -3.90
C HIS A 308 -16.61 -2.90 -2.85
N TYR A 309 -17.52 -3.83 -2.57
CA TYR A 309 -17.36 -4.79 -1.48
C TYR A 309 -17.23 -6.20 -2.02
N PRO A 310 -16.36 -7.04 -1.41
CA PRO A 310 -16.21 -8.43 -1.79
C PRO A 310 -17.44 -9.26 -1.38
N ALA A 311 -17.99 -9.99 -2.33
CA ALA A 311 -19.01 -11.01 -2.17
C ALA A 311 -18.44 -12.35 -2.66
N PHE A 312 -18.53 -13.37 -1.83
CA PHE A 312 -18.07 -14.71 -2.15
C PHE A 312 -18.84 -15.72 -1.31
N TYR A 313 -18.82 -16.99 -1.74
CA TYR A 313 -19.41 -18.05 -0.95
C TYR A 313 -18.56 -18.27 0.32
N ALA A 314 -19.17 -18.00 1.47
CA ALA A 314 -18.55 -18.19 2.77
C ALA A 314 -19.43 -19.07 3.65
N THR A 315 -18.77 -19.93 4.42
CA THR A 315 -19.43 -20.63 5.52
C THR A 315 -19.54 -19.71 6.73
N ASN A 316 -20.48 -20.01 7.63
CA ASN A 316 -20.65 -19.21 8.84
C ASN A 316 -19.34 -19.22 9.67
N GLN A 317 -18.94 -18.03 10.14
CA GLN A 317 -17.71 -17.82 10.91
C GLN A 317 -17.65 -18.63 12.22
N PHE A 318 -18.79 -18.99 12.81
CA PHE A 318 -18.88 -19.73 14.06
C PHE A 318 -19.17 -21.23 13.88
N MET A 319 -19.21 -21.70 12.64
CA MET A 319 -19.42 -23.11 12.37
C MET A 319 -18.19 -23.94 12.75
N ASP A 320 -18.40 -25.17 13.20
CA ASP A 320 -17.31 -26.06 13.63
C ASP A 320 -16.37 -26.40 12.47
N LYS A 321 -15.21 -25.72 12.48
CA LYS A 321 -14.19 -25.85 11.44
C LYS A 321 -13.53 -27.22 11.43
N CYS A 322 -13.48 -27.92 12.57
CA CYS A 322 -12.95 -29.28 12.65
C CYS A 322 -13.76 -30.29 11.82
N ASN A 323 -15.05 -30.00 11.59
CA ASN A 323 -15.95 -30.90 10.88
C ASN A 323 -16.24 -30.49 9.43
N VAL A 324 -16.07 -29.21 9.09
CA VAL A 324 -16.46 -28.68 7.78
C VAL A 324 -15.26 -28.42 6.86
N GLU A 325 -14.11 -27.99 7.38
CA GLU A 325 -12.91 -27.79 6.56
C GLU A 325 -12.13 -29.09 6.38
N GLY A 326 -11.81 -29.43 5.14
CA GLY A 326 -11.16 -30.69 4.76
C GLY A 326 -12.11 -31.85 4.46
N SER A 327 -13.38 -31.80 4.91
CA SER A 327 -14.29 -32.96 5.02
C SER A 327 -13.74 -34.05 5.95
N ARG A 328 -14.51 -34.49 6.96
CA ARG A 328 -14.16 -35.62 7.83
C ARG A 328 -13.87 -36.93 7.10
N TRP A 329 -14.33 -37.08 5.85
CA TRP A 329 -14.12 -38.28 5.08
C TRP A 329 -12.67 -38.45 4.62
N ASN A 330 -12.00 -37.37 4.22
CA ASN A 330 -10.65 -37.48 3.65
C ASN A 330 -9.71 -36.31 3.98
N HIS A 331 -10.15 -35.28 4.69
CA HIS A 331 -9.38 -34.09 5.07
C HIS A 331 -8.67 -33.38 3.89
N LYS A 332 -9.21 -33.52 2.66
CA LYS A 332 -8.61 -33.01 1.42
C LYS A 332 -9.42 -31.93 0.71
N LYS A 333 -10.69 -31.74 1.08
CA LYS A 333 -11.58 -30.77 0.40
C LYS A 333 -11.69 -29.50 1.22
N HIS A 334 -11.17 -28.41 0.69
CA HIS A 334 -11.22 -27.08 1.30
C HIS A 334 -12.06 -26.14 0.47
N GLN A 335 -12.83 -25.27 1.13
CA GLN A 335 -13.75 -24.38 0.44
C GLN A 335 -13.06 -23.06 0.08
N PHE A 336 -12.84 -22.85 -1.21
CA PHE A 336 -12.39 -21.58 -1.80
C PHE A 336 -13.38 -21.14 -2.87
N SER A 337 -13.65 -19.84 -2.94
CA SER A 337 -14.61 -19.21 -3.85
C SER A 337 -13.96 -18.06 -4.62
N ASP A 338 -14.41 -17.84 -5.85
CA ASP A 338 -14.18 -16.57 -6.56
C ASP A 338 -14.69 -15.40 -5.72
N ILE A 339 -14.05 -14.24 -5.88
CA ILE A 339 -14.44 -12.99 -5.25
C ILE A 339 -15.14 -12.10 -6.28
N THR A 340 -16.46 -11.95 -6.13
CA THR A 340 -17.26 -10.99 -6.91
C THR A 340 -17.26 -9.64 -6.20
N LEU A 341 -17.09 -8.54 -6.93
CA LEU A 341 -17.23 -7.21 -6.36
C LEU A 341 -18.64 -6.67 -6.57
N VAL A 342 -19.21 -6.12 -5.50
CA VAL A 342 -20.58 -5.59 -5.48
C VAL A 342 -20.56 -4.13 -5.08
N HIS A 343 -21.25 -3.30 -5.86
CA HIS A 343 -21.57 -1.92 -5.51
C HIS A 343 -22.98 -1.86 -4.90
N PRO A 344 -23.23 -1.06 -3.85
CA PRO A 344 -24.56 -0.96 -3.25
C PRO A 344 -25.68 -0.51 -4.19
N VAL A 345 -25.33 0.18 -5.29
CA VAL A 345 -26.30 0.66 -6.30
C VAL A 345 -26.24 -0.15 -7.59
N ASP A 346 -25.04 -0.54 -8.02
CA ASP A 346 -24.83 -1.12 -9.36
C ASP A 346 -24.89 -2.66 -9.34
N MET A 347 -25.06 -3.22 -8.14
CA MET A 347 -24.96 -4.64 -7.82
C MET A 347 -23.62 -5.21 -8.27
N GLU A 348 -23.62 -6.44 -8.78
CA GLU A 348 -22.42 -7.14 -9.22
C GLU A 348 -21.72 -6.37 -10.35
N ARG A 349 -20.42 -6.13 -10.14
CA ARG A 349 -19.54 -5.49 -11.13
C ARG A 349 -18.73 -6.46 -11.96
N GLY A 350 -18.23 -7.52 -11.32
CA GLY A 350 -17.32 -8.49 -11.91
C GLY A 350 -16.55 -9.26 -10.86
N LYS A 351 -15.77 -10.23 -11.29
CA LYS A 351 -14.93 -11.09 -10.45
C LYS A 351 -13.47 -10.63 -10.48
N MET A 352 -12.80 -10.71 -9.34
CA MET A 352 -11.35 -10.52 -9.26
C MET A 352 -10.64 -11.67 -9.99
N ILE A 353 -9.57 -11.34 -10.72
CA ILE A 353 -8.85 -12.31 -11.57
C ILE A 353 -7.74 -12.99 -10.78
N ASN A 354 -7.62 -14.32 -10.91
CA ASN A 354 -6.55 -15.14 -10.33
C ASN A 354 -6.43 -15.09 -8.80
N VAL A 355 -7.54 -14.84 -8.10
CA VAL A 355 -7.61 -14.83 -6.64
C VAL A 355 -8.90 -15.46 -6.13
N LEU A 356 -8.76 -16.26 -5.08
CA LEU A 356 -9.85 -16.91 -4.37
C LEU A 356 -9.87 -16.47 -2.91
N ALA A 357 -11.04 -16.48 -2.29
CA ALA A 357 -11.20 -16.36 -0.84
C ALA A 357 -11.65 -17.70 -0.26
N GLY A 358 -11.07 -18.10 0.87
CA GLY A 358 -11.41 -19.36 1.53
C GLY A 358 -11.11 -19.35 3.01
N ASP A 359 -11.48 -20.43 3.70
CA ASP A 359 -11.28 -20.51 5.14
C ASP A 359 -9.78 -20.56 5.50
N ALA A 360 -9.41 -19.84 6.56
CA ALA A 360 -8.01 -19.80 7.00
C ALA A 360 -7.60 -21.04 7.82
N SER A 361 -8.54 -21.86 8.28
CA SER A 361 -8.28 -23.05 9.08
C SER A 361 -7.80 -24.25 8.25
N ALA A 362 -7.35 -25.31 8.94
CA ALA A 362 -6.97 -26.63 8.41
C ALA A 362 -5.81 -26.73 7.39
N ILE A 363 -5.37 -25.62 6.79
CA ILE A 363 -4.26 -25.57 5.83
C ILE A 363 -3.18 -24.62 6.36
N TYR A 364 -1.90 -24.93 6.19
CA TYR A 364 -0.85 -24.01 6.61
C TYR A 364 -0.76 -22.80 5.68
N ASP A 365 -0.23 -21.72 6.22
CA ASP A 365 0.04 -20.54 5.42
C ASP A 365 1.13 -20.84 4.38
N MET A 366 1.03 -20.27 3.18
CA MET A 366 1.89 -20.54 2.00
C MET A 366 1.73 -21.92 1.35
N ASP A 367 0.83 -22.78 1.81
CA ASP A 367 0.55 -24.04 1.14
C ASP A 367 -0.03 -23.82 -0.27
N LYS A 368 0.31 -24.75 -1.17
CA LYS A 368 -0.26 -24.80 -2.53
C LYS A 368 -1.55 -25.61 -2.52
N LEU A 369 -2.58 -25.04 -3.12
CA LEU A 369 -3.90 -25.62 -3.30
C LEU A 369 -4.07 -26.04 -4.75
N VAL A 370 -4.75 -27.16 -4.96
CA VAL A 370 -5.12 -27.65 -6.30
C VAL A 370 -6.62 -27.48 -6.47
N TYR A 371 -7.01 -26.68 -7.45
CA TYR A 371 -8.39 -26.47 -7.85
C TYR A 371 -8.72 -27.36 -9.05
N LYS A 372 -9.89 -28.02 -9.03
CA LYS A 372 -10.36 -28.97 -10.05
C LYS A 372 -9.28 -30.00 -10.44
N LYS A 373 -8.70 -30.64 -9.42
CA LYS A 373 -7.66 -31.67 -9.57
C LYS A 373 -8.07 -32.76 -10.57
N ASP A 374 -7.12 -33.21 -11.39
CA ASP A 374 -7.28 -34.30 -12.36
C ASP A 374 -8.30 -33.97 -13.48
N THR A 375 -8.50 -32.68 -13.77
CA THR A 375 -9.32 -32.18 -14.89
C THR A 375 -8.48 -31.32 -15.84
N GLU A 376 -8.99 -31.03 -17.04
CA GLU A 376 -8.34 -30.11 -17.98
C GLU A 376 -8.29 -28.65 -17.48
N GLU A 377 -9.13 -28.32 -16.48
CA GLU A 377 -9.22 -27.02 -15.83
C GLU A 377 -8.46 -27.00 -14.48
N GLU A 378 -7.47 -27.88 -14.31
CA GLU A 378 -6.64 -27.92 -13.11
C GLU A 378 -5.85 -26.61 -12.94
N GLU A 379 -6.01 -25.97 -11.79
CA GLU A 379 -5.35 -24.71 -11.44
C GLU A 379 -4.66 -24.82 -10.08
N TYR A 380 -3.57 -24.06 -9.91
CA TYR A 380 -2.79 -24.04 -8.68
C TYR A 380 -2.87 -22.66 -8.05
N TYR A 381 -3.06 -22.64 -6.74
CA TYR A 381 -3.15 -21.41 -5.96
C TYR A 381 -2.23 -21.51 -4.74
N LYS A 382 -1.66 -20.40 -4.29
CA LYS A 382 -0.88 -20.33 -3.06
C LYS A 382 -1.67 -19.54 -2.02
N LYS A 383 -1.88 -20.15 -0.85
CA LYS A 383 -2.70 -19.60 0.24
C LYS A 383 -1.90 -18.58 1.07
N PHE A 384 -2.55 -17.48 1.44
CA PHE A 384 -2.00 -16.47 2.34
C PHE A 384 -3.02 -16.02 3.37
N LYS A 385 -2.68 -16.17 4.65
CA LYS A 385 -3.41 -15.55 5.76
C LYS A 385 -2.97 -14.09 5.88
N LEU A 386 -3.93 -13.18 5.71
CA LEU A 386 -3.68 -11.75 5.91
C LEU A 386 -3.55 -11.46 7.42
N THR A 387 -2.48 -10.78 7.82
CA THR A 387 -2.26 -10.39 9.22
C THR A 387 -2.26 -8.87 9.42
N ALA A 388 -2.25 -8.10 8.33
CA ALA A 388 -2.57 -6.69 8.37
C ALA A 388 -3.97 -6.47 8.96
N PRO A 389 -4.14 -5.53 9.90
CA PRO A 389 -5.41 -5.32 10.60
C PRO A 389 -6.54 -4.74 9.72
N PHE A 390 -6.18 -4.01 8.67
CA PHE A 390 -7.15 -3.39 7.76
C PHE A 390 -6.95 -3.92 6.34
N HIS A 391 -7.97 -4.55 5.79
CA HIS A 391 -8.01 -5.11 4.44
C HIS A 391 -9.46 -5.22 3.94
N PHE A 392 -9.65 -5.48 2.65
CA PHE A 392 -10.98 -5.49 2.04
C PHE A 392 -11.92 -6.59 2.60
N LEU A 393 -11.37 -7.68 3.14
CA LEU A 393 -12.20 -8.72 3.77
C LEU A 393 -12.81 -8.27 5.10
N ASN A 394 -12.34 -7.19 5.74
CA ASN A 394 -12.95 -6.64 6.97
C ASN A 394 -14.44 -6.30 6.76
N ASN A 395 -14.82 -5.90 5.53
CA ASN A 395 -16.19 -5.60 5.12
C ASN A 395 -16.80 -6.69 4.22
N SER A 396 -16.31 -7.92 4.32
CA SER A 396 -16.86 -9.08 3.60
C SER A 396 -17.83 -9.90 4.44
N ALA A 397 -18.45 -10.91 3.81
CA ALA A 397 -19.31 -11.88 4.50
C ALA A 397 -18.60 -12.64 5.63
N ASN A 398 -17.27 -12.80 5.57
CA ASN A 398 -16.49 -13.42 6.64
C ASN A 398 -15.07 -12.84 6.71
N ARG A 399 -14.85 -12.01 7.73
CA ARG A 399 -13.58 -11.30 7.95
C ARG A 399 -12.38 -12.20 8.28
N ASN A 400 -12.60 -13.43 8.71
CA ASN A 400 -11.53 -14.35 9.14
C ASN A 400 -11.00 -15.21 7.98
N TYR A 401 -11.49 -14.99 6.77
CA TYR A 401 -11.05 -15.72 5.58
C TYR A 401 -9.65 -15.31 5.16
N CYS A 402 -9.00 -16.21 4.44
CA CYS A 402 -7.72 -15.99 3.80
C CYS A 402 -7.92 -15.81 2.29
N ILE A 403 -6.85 -15.41 1.61
CA ILE A 403 -6.81 -15.33 0.16
C ILE A 403 -5.93 -16.45 -0.39
N ALA A 404 -6.13 -16.81 -1.65
CA ALA A 404 -5.19 -17.61 -2.41
C ALA A 404 -5.01 -17.03 -3.80
N ILE A 405 -3.76 -16.80 -4.22
CA ILE A 405 -3.44 -16.23 -5.53
C ILE A 405 -2.93 -17.33 -6.47
N ARG A 406 -3.24 -17.23 -7.76
CA ARG A 406 -2.88 -18.25 -8.74
C ARG A 406 -1.36 -18.34 -8.91
N CYS A 407 -0.83 -19.55 -8.96
CA CYS A 407 0.60 -19.83 -9.09
C CYS A 407 0.86 -20.99 -10.06
N TYR A 408 2.12 -21.20 -10.45
CA TYR A 408 2.48 -22.34 -11.28
C TYR A 408 2.37 -23.65 -10.50
N LYS A 409 2.00 -24.72 -11.21
CA LYS A 409 2.22 -26.10 -10.75
C LYS A 409 3.69 -26.23 -10.36
N ALA A 410 3.96 -26.71 -9.16
CA ALA A 410 5.34 -27.03 -8.79
C ALA A 410 5.88 -28.06 -9.79
N THR A 411 7.02 -27.80 -10.40
CA THR A 411 7.83 -28.88 -10.95
C THR A 411 8.29 -29.72 -9.76
N GLU A 412 7.90 -31.00 -9.75
CA GLU A 412 8.39 -31.98 -8.77
C GLU A 412 9.91 -32.08 -8.76
#